data_AF-A0A966S6I8-F1
#
_entry.id   AF-A0A966S6I8-F1
#
_cell.length_a   1.000
_cell.length_b   1.000
_cell.length_c   1.000
_cell.angle_alpha   90.00
_cell.angle_beta   90.00
_cell.angle_gamma   90.00
#
_symmetry.space_group_name_H-M   'P 1'
#
loop_
_entity.id
_entity.type
_entity.pdbx_description
1 polymer ?
#
loop_
_entity_poly.entity_id
_entity_poly.type
_entity_poly.pdbx_seq_one_letter_code
_entity_poly.pdbx_strand_id
1 'polypeptide(L)'
;TTIEGLSTDRSHPVQRAWMEIDVPQCGYCQSGQIMSAAALLAKTPKPTDADIDSAMSGNLCRCGTYQRIRTAIHRAAELAGDKS
;
A
#
# COMPACT_ATOMS: atom_id res chain seq x y z
N THR A 1 8.95 3.95 11.70
CA THR A 1 7.49 3.81 11.88
C THR A 1 7.11 2.37 11.63
N THR A 2 6.27 1.76 12.48
CA THR A 2 5.65 0.45 12.23
C THR A 2 4.22 0.66 11.70
N ILE A 3 3.53 -0.42 11.32
CA ILE A 3 2.16 -0.35 10.76
C ILE A 3 1.16 0.33 11.70
N GLU A 4 1.33 0.14 13.01
CA GLU A 4 0.54 0.76 14.08
C GLU A 4 0.84 2.26 14.21
N GLY A 5 2.08 2.66 13.89
CA GLY A 5 2.51 4.05 13.87
C GLY A 5 2.14 4.81 12.59
N LEU A 6 1.53 4.14 11.61
CA LEU A 6 1.15 4.75 10.33
C LEU A 6 -0.14 5.57 10.47
N SER A 7 -1.13 5.03 11.18
CA SER A 7 -2.23 5.77 11.80
C SER A 7 -2.92 4.86 12.83
N THR A 8 -3.37 5.43 13.94
CA THR A 8 -4.04 4.70 15.02
C THR A 8 -5.48 4.29 14.66
N ASP A 9 -6.13 5.06 13.78
CA ASP A 9 -7.52 4.90 13.35
C ASP A 9 -7.64 4.32 11.93
N ARG A 10 -6.53 3.91 11.31
CA ARG A 10 -6.45 3.41 9.92
C ARG A 10 -6.87 4.45 8.88
N SER A 11 -6.81 5.75 9.21
CA SER A 11 -7.11 6.85 8.29
C SER A 11 -6.03 7.11 7.24
N HIS A 12 -4.85 6.50 7.39
CA HIS A 12 -3.77 6.63 6.41
C HIS A 12 -4.25 6.17 5.02
N PRO A 13 -3.97 6.92 3.92
CA PRO A 13 -4.47 6.60 2.58
C PRO A 13 -4.20 5.15 2.14
N VAL A 14 -3.00 4.62 2.45
CA VAL A 14 -2.65 3.22 2.15
C VAL A 14 -3.52 2.23 2.93
N GLN A 15 -3.76 2.45 4.23
CA GLN A 15 -4.60 1.56 5.03
C GLN A 15 -6.05 1.58 4.54
N ARG A 16 -6.57 2.77 4.19
CA ARG A 16 -7.89 2.92 3.58
C ARG A 16 -8.00 2.17 2.26
N ALA A 17 -7.06 2.37 1.33
CA ALA A 17 -7.06 1.70 0.05
C ALA A 17 -6.96 0.17 0.19
N TRP A 18 -6.17 -0.33 1.14
CA TRP A 18 -6.07 -1.76 1.44
C TRP A 18 -7.41 -2.37 1.85
N MET A 19 -8.21 -1.64 2.63
CA MET A 19 -9.55 -2.04 3.06
C MET A 19 -10.56 -1.91 1.91
N GLU A 20 -10.54 -0.80 1.16
CA GLU A 20 -11.44 -0.55 0.02
C GLU A 20 -11.31 -1.64 -1.07
N ILE A 21 -10.11 -2.17 -1.29
CA ILE A 21 -9.81 -3.13 -2.37
C ILE A 21 -9.79 -4.60 -1.89
N ASP A 22 -9.97 -4.84 -0.59
CA ASP A 22 -9.91 -6.18 0.01
C ASP A 22 -8.64 -6.94 -0.42
N VAL A 23 -7.49 -6.30 -0.18
CA VAL A 23 -6.18 -6.84 -0.59
C VAL A 23 -5.81 -8.12 0.16
N PRO A 24 -5.97 -8.22 1.50
CA PRO A 24 -5.52 -9.38 2.25
C PRO A 24 -6.27 -10.67 1.91
N GLN A 25 -5.54 -11.79 1.88
CA GLN A 25 -6.12 -13.12 2.05
C GLN A 25 -5.70 -13.69 3.41
N CYS A 26 -4.47 -14.20 3.53
CA CYS A 26 -3.96 -14.73 4.81
C CYS A 26 -3.43 -13.65 5.77
N GLY A 27 -3.27 -12.40 5.30
CA GLY A 27 -2.80 -11.28 6.12
C GLY A 27 -1.29 -11.21 6.40
N TYR A 28 -0.54 -12.32 6.28
CA TYR A 28 0.84 -12.40 6.78
C TYR A 28 1.82 -11.37 6.18
N CYS A 29 1.78 -11.15 4.86
CA CYS A 29 2.68 -10.20 4.19
C CYS A 29 2.18 -8.75 4.22
N GLN A 30 0.97 -8.49 4.72
CA GLN A 30 0.27 -7.23 4.44
C GLN A 30 0.86 -6.04 5.20
N SER A 31 1.38 -6.24 6.41
CA SER A 31 2.06 -5.19 7.17
C SER A 31 3.31 -4.69 6.44
N GLY A 32 4.15 -5.60 5.93
CA GLY A 32 5.32 -5.25 5.13
C GLY A 32 4.95 -4.51 3.84
N GLN A 33 3.95 -5.00 3.12
CA GLN A 33 3.44 -4.36 1.89
C GLN A 33 2.93 -2.94 2.16
N ILE A 34 2.11 -2.74 3.21
CA ILE A 34 1.57 -1.42 3.55
C ILE A 34 2.70 -0.44 3.92
N MET A 35 3.70 -0.89 4.68
CA MET A 35 4.83 -0.03 5.05
C MET A 35 5.70 0.37 3.86
N SER A 36 5.99 -0.58 2.96
CA SER A 36 6.71 -0.27 1.72
C SER A 36 5.90 0.64 0.80
N ALA A 37 4.58 0.45 0.70
CA ALA A 37 3.70 1.31 -0.08
C ALA A 37 3.67 2.74 0.46
N ALA A 38 3.57 2.91 1.79
CA ALA A 38 3.63 4.21 2.43
C ALA A 38 4.97 4.91 2.17
N ALA A 39 6.09 4.18 2.27
CA ALA A 39 7.41 4.71 1.98
C ALA A 39 7.59 5.10 0.50
N LEU A 40 7.03 4.32 -0.44
CA LEU A 40 7.01 4.64 -1.86
C LEU A 40 6.23 5.94 -2.10
N LEU A 41 4.99 6.04 -1.62
CA LEU A 41 4.12 7.19 -1.87
C LEU A 41 4.63 8.49 -1.22
N ALA A 42 5.36 8.39 -0.11
CA ALA A 42 6.03 9.54 0.47
C ALA A 42 7.14 10.12 -0.42
N LYS A 43 7.77 9.30 -1.27
CA LYS A 43 8.84 9.72 -2.20
C LYS A 43 8.32 10.00 -3.60
N THR A 44 7.36 9.21 -4.05
CA THR A 44 6.78 9.23 -5.40
C THR A 44 5.25 9.27 -5.28
N PRO A 45 4.64 10.46 -5.14
CA PRO A 45 3.20 10.60 -4.90
C PRO A 45 2.31 10.04 -6.02
N LYS A 46 2.83 9.92 -7.24
CA LYS A 46 2.15 9.35 -8.42
C LYS A 46 3.03 8.25 -9.04
N PRO A 47 3.14 7.08 -8.40
CA PRO A 47 4.05 6.04 -8.86
C PRO A 47 3.51 5.38 -10.14
N THR A 48 4.41 4.92 -10.99
CA THR A 48 4.08 4.04 -12.11
C THR A 48 3.99 2.59 -11.64
N ASP A 49 3.49 1.72 -12.52
CA ASP A 49 3.48 0.28 -12.28
C ASP A 49 4.88 -0.32 -12.05
N ALA A 50 5.89 0.20 -12.76
CA ALA A 50 7.28 -0.24 -12.59
C ALA A 50 7.85 0.21 -11.23
N ASP A 51 7.49 1.41 -10.76
CA ASP A 51 7.90 1.90 -9.44
C ASP A 51 7.32 1.02 -8.33
N ILE A 52 6.04 0.64 -8.47
CA ILE A 52 5.34 -0.25 -7.53
C ILE A 52 6.03 -1.62 -7.50
N ASP A 53 6.27 -2.23 -8.65
CA ASP A 53 6.89 -3.57 -8.71
C ASP A 53 8.29 -3.57 -8.10
N SER A 54 9.08 -2.53 -8.41
CA SER A 54 10.41 -2.36 -7.83
C SER A 54 10.33 -2.22 -6.31
N ALA A 55 9.45 -1.36 -5.79
CA ALA A 55 9.31 -1.13 -4.36
C ALA A 55 8.77 -2.34 -3.59
N MET A 56 7.91 -3.16 -4.22
CA MET A 56 7.30 -4.33 -3.59
C MET A 56 8.12 -5.62 -3.77
N SER A 57 9.20 -5.61 -4.57
CA SER A 57 10.03 -6.79 -4.86
C SER A 57 10.55 -7.53 -3.61
N GLY A 58 10.80 -6.81 -2.52
CA GLY A 58 11.23 -7.38 -1.23
C GLY A 58 10.09 -7.95 -0.37
N ASN A 59 8.83 -7.74 -0.74
CA ASN A 59 7.65 -8.18 -0.01
C ASN A 59 6.95 -9.32 -0.76
N LEU A 60 7.25 -10.56 -0.38
CA LEU A 60 6.67 -11.72 -1.02
C LEU A 60 5.24 -11.98 -0.51
N CYS A 61 4.31 -12.19 -1.45
CA CYS A 61 2.93 -12.59 -1.17
C CYS A 61 2.67 -14.02 -1.66
N ARG A 62 2.49 -14.97 -0.73
CA ARG A 62 2.20 -16.37 -1.08
C ARG A 62 0.77 -16.58 -1.59
N CYS A 63 -0.16 -15.71 -1.23
CA CYS A 63 -1.54 -15.72 -1.71
C CYS A 63 -1.71 -15.18 -3.14
N GLY A 64 -0.67 -14.57 -3.71
CA GLY A 64 -0.70 -14.06 -5.09
C GLY A 64 -1.53 -12.79 -5.30
N THR A 65 -1.72 -11.95 -4.28
CA THR A 65 -2.58 -10.74 -4.35
C THR A 65 -1.89 -9.52 -4.99
N TYR A 66 -0.85 -9.71 -5.81
CA TYR A 66 -0.01 -8.61 -6.33
C TYR A 66 -0.80 -7.58 -7.15
N GLN A 67 -1.76 -8.02 -7.97
CA GLN A 67 -2.60 -7.10 -8.73
C GLN A 67 -3.46 -6.22 -7.82
N ARG A 68 -4.03 -6.79 -6.74
CA ARG A 68 -4.78 -6.02 -5.73
C ARG A 68 -3.88 -5.03 -4.98
N ILE A 69 -2.65 -5.44 -4.67
CA ILE A 69 -1.64 -4.58 -4.04
C ILE A 69 -1.35 -3.36 -4.95
N ARG A 70 -1.11 -3.59 -6.24
CA ARG A 70 -0.89 -2.53 -7.22
C ARG A 70 -2.07 -1.58 -7.31
N THR A 71 -3.29 -2.11 -7.44
CA THR A 71 -4.53 -1.31 -7.45
C THR A 71 -4.66 -0.48 -6.17
N ALA A 72 -4.32 -1.04 -5.01
CA ALA A 72 -4.41 -0.33 -3.74
C ALA A 72 -3.38 0.78 -3.58
N ILE A 73 -2.19 0.64 -4.15
CA ILE A 73 -1.18 1.70 -4.13
C ILE A 73 -1.62 2.88 -5.01
N HIS A 74 -2.15 2.61 -6.21
CA HIS A 74 -2.71 3.66 -7.06
C HIS A 74 -3.88 4.37 -6.37
N ARG A 75 -4.80 3.61 -5.77
CA ARG A 75 -5.92 4.20 -5.03
C ARG A 75 -5.45 5.05 -3.84
N ALA A 76 -4.41 4.60 -3.14
CA ALA A 76 -3.83 5.37 -2.04
C ALA A 76 -3.19 6.68 -2.52
N ALA A 77 -2.58 6.69 -3.71
CA ALA A 77 -2.05 7.90 -4.33
C ALA A 77 -3.15 8.93 -4.63
N GLU A 78 -4.28 8.49 -5.17
CA GLU A 78 -5.47 9.35 -5.39
C GLU A 78 -5.99 9.94 -4.07
N LEU A 79 -6.23 9.08 -3.07
CA LEU A 79 -6.71 9.49 -1.75
C LEU A 79 -5.78 10.47 -1.02
N ALA A 80 -4.48 10.44 -1.31
CA ALA A 80 -3.50 11.38 -0.77
C ALA A 80 -3.53 12.72 -1.50
N GLY A 81 -3.77 12.72 -2.82
CA GLY A 81 -3.91 13.93 -3.64
C GLY A 81 -5.18 14.73 -3.34
N ASP A 82 -6.30 14.06 -3.07
CA ASP A 82 -7.60 14.69 -2.77
C ASP A 82 -7.63 15.46 -1.43
N LYS A 83 -6.60 15.31 -0.59
CA LYS A 83 -6.45 16.03 0.69
C LYS A 83 -5.66 17.35 0.57
N SER A 84 -5.37 17.83 -0.64
CA SER A 84 -4.67 19.11 -0.91
C SER A 84 -5.62 20.28 -1.14
#